data_AF-A0A944S4P6-F1
#
_entry.id   AF-A0A944S4P6-F1
#
_cell.length_a   1.000
_cell.length_b   1.000
_cell.length_c   1.000
_cell.angle_alpha   90.00
_cell.angle_beta   90.00
_cell.angle_gamma   90.00
#
_symmetry.space_group_name_H-M   'P 1'
#
loop_
_entity.id
_entity.type
_entity.pdbx_description
1 polymer ?
#
loop_
_entity_poly.entity_id
_entity_poly.type
_entity_poly.pdbx_seq_one_letter_code
_entity_poly.pdbx_strand_id
1 'polypeptide(L)'
;MSNRPPAPDGVTMERDEITNLITQLRERQADVSGDVMSSIRHEDLEGITDDGFTVKDTLQMWVHELRSHHRDLILARGRLTNDNPHFHVPHFVRQANEEFGKFIGELSALSDEDLNRQVPPDGRTVREVAEHVLATLEDYIVQQARSGTGEQKPSC
;
A
#
# COMPACT_ATOMS: atom_id res chain seq x y z
N MET A 1 -20.71 -34.94 8.01
CA MET A 1 -19.37 -35.53 8.25
C MET A 1 -18.38 -34.72 7.42
N SER A 2 -17.57 -33.90 8.07
CA SER A 2 -16.67 -32.96 7.38
C SER A 2 -15.28 -33.59 7.26
N ASN A 3 -14.89 -33.98 6.05
CA ASN A 3 -13.55 -34.46 5.72
C ASN A 3 -12.61 -33.25 5.61
N ARG A 4 -12.16 -32.72 6.75
CA ARG A 4 -11.01 -31.81 6.76
C ARG A 4 -9.75 -32.68 6.71
N PRO A 5 -8.88 -32.55 5.68
CA PRO A 5 -7.61 -33.25 5.69
C PRO A 5 -6.80 -32.82 6.93
N PRO A 6 -6.02 -33.74 7.54
CA PRO A 6 -5.18 -33.41 8.67
C PRO A 6 -4.19 -32.30 8.28
N ALA A 7 -4.00 -31.34 9.18
CA ALA A 7 -2.97 -30.32 9.00
C ALA A 7 -1.60 -31.03 8.91
N PRO A 8 -0.77 -30.70 7.91
CA PRO A 8 0.57 -31.28 7.82
C PRO A 8 1.36 -30.92 9.08
N ASP A 9 2.04 -31.91 9.63
CA ASP A 9 2.78 -31.83 10.88
C ASP A 9 3.72 -30.62 10.93
N GLY A 10 3.49 -29.73 11.89
CA GLY A 10 4.51 -29.19 12.79
C GLY A 10 5.73 -28.44 12.24
N VAL A 11 5.84 -28.15 10.95
CA VAL A 11 6.90 -27.27 10.44
C VAL A 11 6.43 -25.82 10.58
N THR A 12 6.84 -25.16 11.66
CA THR A 12 6.85 -23.69 11.69
C THR A 12 7.75 -23.21 10.57
N MET A 13 7.18 -22.84 9.43
CA MET A 13 7.90 -22.12 8.40
C MET A 13 8.33 -20.77 8.99
N GLU A 14 9.59 -20.65 9.39
CA GLU A 14 10.15 -19.39 9.84
C GLU A 14 10.00 -18.36 8.72
N ARG A 15 9.47 -17.18 9.07
CA ARG A 15 9.11 -16.12 8.09
C ARG A 15 10.14 -15.00 8.08
N ASP A 16 11.30 -15.19 8.69
CA ASP A 16 12.26 -14.13 8.99
C ASP A 16 12.83 -13.52 7.71
N GLU A 17 13.23 -14.35 6.75
CA GLU A 17 13.75 -13.87 5.47
C GLU A 17 12.70 -13.11 4.65
N ILE A 18 11.49 -13.66 4.55
CA ILE A 18 10.37 -12.99 3.87
C ILE A 18 10.02 -11.67 4.57
N THR A 19 10.07 -11.64 5.90
CA THR A 19 9.80 -10.43 6.69
C THR A 19 10.86 -9.37 6.44
N ASN A 20 12.14 -9.76 6.43
CA ASN A 20 13.25 -8.86 6.14
C ASN A 20 13.17 -8.29 4.72
N LEU A 21 12.83 -9.12 3.72
CA LEU A 21 12.62 -8.67 2.34
C LEU A 21 11.45 -7.67 2.25
N ILE A 22 10.32 -7.96 2.91
CA ILE A 22 9.16 -7.06 2.94
C ILE A 22 9.53 -5.71 3.57
N THR A 23 10.28 -5.71 4.68
CA THR A 23 10.72 -4.48 5.34
C THR A 23 11.60 -3.65 4.41
N GLN A 24 12.63 -4.26 3.81
CA GLN A 24 13.53 -3.56 2.87
C GLN A 24 12.77 -2.98 1.67
N LEU A 25 11.83 -3.75 1.08
CA LEU A 25 11.01 -3.27 -0.03
C LEU A 25 10.11 -2.09 0.36
N ARG A 26 9.54 -2.11 1.57
CA ARG A 26 8.67 -1.03 2.08
C ARG A 26 9.45 0.26 2.31
N GLU A 27 10.58 0.17 3.00
CA GLU A 27 11.45 1.33 3.26
C GLU A 27 11.92 1.94 1.94
N ARG A 28 12.45 1.10 1.03
CA ARG A 28 12.96 1.59 -0.25
C ARG A 28 11.86 2.20 -1.13
N GLN A 29 10.67 1.62 -1.14
CA GLN A 29 9.53 2.18 -1.88
C GLN A 29 9.11 3.54 -1.30
N ALA A 30 9.08 3.68 0.02
CA ALA A 30 8.73 4.95 0.67
C ALA A 30 9.74 6.05 0.31
N ASP A 31 11.04 5.75 0.39
CA ASP A 31 12.11 6.68 0.03
C ASP A 31 11.99 7.14 -1.42
N VAL A 32 11.92 6.18 -2.37
CA VAL A 32 11.86 6.49 -3.80
C VAL A 32 10.60 7.26 -4.16
N SER A 33 9.45 6.89 -3.60
CA SER A 33 8.20 7.63 -3.80
C SER A 33 8.29 9.06 -3.27
N GLY A 34 8.88 9.26 -2.08
CA GLY A 34 9.07 10.59 -1.49
C GLY A 34 10.02 11.47 -2.32
N ASP A 35 11.14 10.90 -2.77
CA ASP A 35 12.11 11.61 -3.60
C ASP A 35 11.49 12.04 -4.95
N VAL A 36 10.78 11.14 -5.63
CA VAL A 36 10.12 11.45 -6.91
C VAL A 36 9.05 12.53 -6.73
N MET A 37 8.17 12.41 -5.72
CA MET A 37 7.09 13.38 -5.50
C MET A 37 7.61 14.76 -5.08
N SER A 38 8.73 14.83 -4.37
CA SER A 38 9.33 16.10 -3.95
C SER A 38 10.14 16.77 -5.05
N SER A 39 10.72 16.00 -5.97
CA SER A 39 11.71 16.48 -6.93
C SER A 39 11.19 16.66 -8.36
N ILE A 40 10.18 15.88 -8.78
CA ILE A 40 9.64 15.91 -10.14
C ILE A 40 8.35 16.73 -10.18
N ARG A 41 8.29 17.73 -11.06
CA ARG A 41 7.11 18.56 -11.31
C ARG A 41 6.43 18.17 -12.62
N HIS A 42 5.24 18.72 -12.84
CA HIS A 42 4.46 18.43 -14.04
C HIS A 42 5.19 18.87 -15.31
N GLU A 43 5.86 20.01 -15.25
CA GLU A 43 6.66 20.57 -16.33
C GLU A 43 7.89 19.71 -16.71
N ASP A 44 8.36 18.85 -15.80
CA ASP A 44 9.53 17.99 -16.02
C ASP A 44 9.19 16.71 -16.81
N LEU A 45 7.91 16.38 -16.98
CA LEU A 45 7.46 15.08 -17.51
C LEU A 45 7.95 14.78 -18.94
N GLU A 46 8.16 15.81 -19.76
CA GLU A 46 8.64 15.70 -21.13
C GLU A 46 10.18 15.82 -21.23
N GLY A 47 10.87 16.00 -20.10
CA GLY A 47 12.33 15.99 -20.03
C GLY A 47 12.90 14.63 -20.44
N ILE A 48 14.04 14.64 -21.13
CA ILE A 48 14.71 13.42 -21.61
C ILE A 48 15.74 12.95 -20.58
N THR A 49 15.64 11.69 -20.18
CA THR A 49 16.57 11.01 -19.28
C THR A 49 17.85 10.56 -20.00
N ASP A 50 18.89 10.17 -19.26
CA ASP A 50 20.19 9.77 -19.82
C ASP A 50 20.10 8.56 -20.79
N ASP A 51 19.08 7.73 -20.64
CA ASP A 51 18.79 6.57 -21.48
C ASP A 51 17.86 6.88 -22.66
N GLY A 52 17.49 8.15 -22.86
CA GLY A 52 16.76 8.64 -24.04
C GLY A 52 15.23 8.48 -23.97
N PHE A 53 14.68 8.11 -22.82
CA PHE A 53 13.24 8.11 -22.57
C PHE A 53 12.77 9.46 -22.02
N THR A 54 11.45 9.70 -22.02
CA THR A 54 10.93 10.82 -21.23
C THR A 54 10.87 10.45 -19.74
N VAL A 55 10.89 11.45 -18.86
CA VAL A 55 10.62 11.25 -17.42
C VAL A 55 9.27 10.54 -17.24
N LYS A 56 8.25 10.93 -18.01
CA LYS A 56 6.94 10.27 -18.03
C LYS A 56 7.03 8.79 -18.39
N ASP A 57 7.76 8.43 -19.44
CA ASP A 57 7.94 7.03 -19.84
C ASP A 57 8.62 6.22 -18.72
N THR A 58 9.62 6.82 -18.06
CA THR A 58 10.33 6.20 -16.94
C THR A 58 9.40 5.93 -15.75
N LEU A 59 8.56 6.90 -15.39
CA LEU A 59 7.55 6.72 -14.33
C LEU A 59 6.50 5.67 -14.71
N GLN A 60 6.06 5.64 -15.97
CA GLN A 60 5.14 4.62 -16.47
C GLN A 60 5.76 3.23 -16.47
N MET A 61 7.04 3.11 -16.81
CA MET A 61 7.80 1.86 -16.75
C MET A 61 7.91 1.36 -15.32
N TRP A 62 8.19 2.24 -14.34
CA TRP A 62 8.21 1.86 -12.93
C TRP A 62 6.87 1.24 -12.46
N VAL A 63 5.75 1.87 -12.83
CA VAL A 63 4.41 1.33 -12.53
C VAL A 63 4.18 -0.02 -13.23
N HIS A 64 4.64 -0.15 -14.48
CA HIS A 64 4.51 -1.39 -15.25
C HIS A 64 5.26 -2.56 -14.59
N GLU A 65 6.51 -2.34 -14.17
CA GLU A 65 7.35 -3.36 -13.51
C GLU A 65 6.70 -3.90 -12.24
N LEU A 66 6.22 -3.00 -11.36
CA LEU A 66 5.53 -3.40 -10.13
C LEU A 66 4.26 -4.21 -10.41
N ARG A 67 3.48 -3.80 -11.41
CA ARG A 67 2.26 -4.52 -11.82
C ARG A 67 2.58 -5.90 -12.39
N SER A 68 3.62 -6.00 -13.21
CA SER A 68 4.04 -7.26 -13.82
C SER A 68 4.48 -8.26 -12.75
N HIS A 69 5.41 -7.86 -11.86
CA HIS A 69 5.91 -8.73 -10.81
C HIS A 69 4.85 -9.09 -9.75
N HIS A 70 3.92 -8.19 -9.45
CA HIS A 70 2.78 -8.53 -8.59
C HIS A 70 1.93 -9.67 -9.19
N ARG A 71 1.67 -9.63 -10.50
CA ARG A 71 0.95 -10.70 -11.20
C ARG A 71 1.70 -12.04 -11.09
N ASP A 72 3.01 -12.02 -11.29
CA ASP A 72 3.85 -13.21 -11.19
C ASP A 72 3.82 -13.81 -9.78
N LEU A 73 3.88 -12.98 -8.74
CA LEU A 73 3.78 -13.42 -7.35
C LEU A 73 2.41 -14.03 -7.01
N ILE A 74 1.31 -13.48 -7.53
CA ILE A 74 -0.02 -14.08 -7.37
C ILE A 74 -0.06 -15.48 -8.00
N LEU A 75 0.44 -15.61 -9.24
CA LEU A 75 0.46 -16.88 -9.95
C LEU A 75 1.34 -17.91 -9.24
N ALA A 76 2.53 -17.50 -8.78
CA ALA A 76 3.45 -18.34 -8.02
C ALA A 76 2.79 -18.81 -6.71
N ARG A 77 2.21 -17.89 -5.92
CA ARG A 77 1.49 -18.23 -4.68
C ARG A 77 0.36 -19.22 -4.95
N GLY A 78 -0.50 -18.96 -5.94
CA GLY A 78 -1.63 -19.84 -6.26
C GLY A 78 -1.20 -21.28 -6.53
N ARG A 79 -0.05 -21.45 -7.23
CA ARG A 79 0.55 -22.78 -7.48
C ARG A 79 1.16 -23.41 -6.24
N LEU A 80 1.77 -22.61 -5.36
CA LEU A 80 2.49 -23.11 -4.18
C LEU A 80 1.56 -23.43 -3.01
N THR A 81 0.53 -22.61 -2.78
CA THR A 81 -0.29 -22.70 -1.56
C THR A 81 -1.69 -23.26 -1.79
N ASN A 82 -2.12 -23.42 -3.06
CA ASN A 82 -3.45 -23.90 -3.45
C ASN A 82 -4.60 -23.24 -2.65
N ASP A 83 -4.48 -21.92 -2.45
CA ASP A 83 -5.27 -21.13 -1.51
C ASP A 83 -5.98 -19.98 -2.24
N ASN A 84 -7.14 -19.57 -1.74
CA ASN A 84 -7.92 -18.48 -2.31
C ASN A 84 -7.38 -17.13 -1.82
N PRO A 85 -6.85 -16.26 -2.70
CA PRO A 85 -6.17 -15.03 -2.28
C PRO A 85 -7.09 -13.95 -1.70
N HIS A 86 -8.41 -14.08 -1.81
CA HIS A 86 -9.37 -13.02 -1.50
C HIS A 86 -9.73 -12.86 -0.01
N PHE A 87 -9.35 -13.81 0.85
CA PHE A 87 -9.76 -13.83 2.27
C PHE A 87 -8.59 -13.84 3.25
N HIS A 88 -7.57 -13.03 2.98
CA HIS A 88 -6.37 -12.97 3.81
C HIS A 88 -6.08 -11.55 4.25
N VAL A 89 -5.58 -11.37 5.48
CA VAL A 89 -5.17 -10.04 6.00
C VAL A 89 -4.26 -9.29 5.00
N PRO A 90 -3.24 -9.91 4.37
CA PRO A 90 -2.47 -9.26 3.32
C PRO A 90 -3.27 -8.73 2.12
N HIS A 91 -4.40 -9.35 1.77
CA HIS A 91 -5.25 -8.88 0.67
C HIS A 91 -5.94 -7.56 1.03
N PHE A 92 -6.54 -7.47 2.21
CA PHE A 92 -7.18 -6.25 2.70
C PHE A 92 -6.16 -5.13 2.92
N VAL A 93 -5.00 -5.45 3.50
CA VAL A 93 -3.90 -4.48 3.68
C VAL A 93 -3.38 -3.98 2.33
N ARG A 94 -3.23 -4.85 1.32
CA ARG A 94 -2.86 -4.42 -0.04
C ARG A 94 -3.88 -3.44 -0.63
N GLN A 95 -5.18 -3.76 -0.54
CA GLN A 95 -6.23 -2.87 -1.06
C GLN A 95 -6.21 -1.52 -0.35
N ALA A 96 -6.06 -1.51 0.97
CA ALA A 96 -5.93 -0.27 1.74
C ALA A 96 -4.72 0.56 1.28
N ASN A 97 -3.57 -0.07 1.06
CA ASN A 97 -2.37 0.60 0.56
C ASN A 97 -2.53 1.13 -0.87
N GLU A 98 -3.24 0.41 -1.74
CA GLU A 98 -3.55 0.87 -3.10
C GLU A 98 -4.43 2.13 -3.08
N GLU A 99 -5.48 2.15 -2.26
CA GLU A 99 -6.33 3.34 -2.11
C GLU A 99 -5.59 4.49 -1.41
N PHE A 100 -4.75 4.20 -0.42
CA PHE A 100 -3.92 5.20 0.24
C PHE A 100 -2.92 5.84 -0.74
N GLY A 101 -2.28 5.03 -1.60
CA GLY A 101 -1.38 5.54 -2.63
C GLY A 101 -2.08 6.47 -3.61
N LYS A 102 -3.31 6.14 -4.04
CA LYS A 102 -4.13 7.05 -4.87
C LYS A 102 -4.45 8.35 -4.14
N PHE A 103 -4.87 8.25 -2.87
CA PHE A 103 -5.18 9.42 -2.05
C PHE A 103 -3.98 10.37 -1.93
N ILE A 104 -2.79 9.84 -1.62
CA ILE A 104 -1.56 10.65 -1.55
C ILE A 104 -1.19 11.24 -2.91
N GLY A 105 -1.36 10.48 -4.00
CA GLY A 105 -1.13 10.98 -5.35
C GLY A 105 -1.99 12.20 -5.70
N GLU A 106 -3.30 12.12 -5.44
CA GLU A 106 -4.22 13.25 -5.65
C GLU A 106 -3.88 14.44 -4.73
N LEU A 107 -3.56 14.18 -3.47
CA LEU A 107 -3.18 15.23 -2.52
C LEU A 107 -1.88 15.95 -2.94
N SER A 108 -0.92 15.20 -3.50
CA SER A 108 0.38 15.74 -3.95
C SER A 108 0.26 16.63 -5.19
N ALA A 109 -0.86 16.56 -5.91
CA ALA A 109 -1.16 17.43 -7.05
C ALA A 109 -1.81 18.76 -6.64
N LEU A 110 -2.11 18.95 -5.36
CA LEU A 110 -2.75 20.16 -4.83
C LEU A 110 -1.72 21.15 -4.27
N SER A 111 -2.10 22.42 -4.24
CA SER A 111 -1.35 23.49 -3.60
C SER A 111 -1.80 23.72 -2.15
N ASP A 112 -0.97 24.44 -1.38
CA ASP A 112 -1.35 24.84 -0.01
C ASP A 112 -2.64 25.69 0.03
N GLU A 113 -2.92 26.46 -1.04
CA GLU A 113 -4.15 27.24 -1.16
C GLU A 113 -5.40 26.35 -1.30
N ASP A 114 -5.24 25.17 -1.90
CA ASP A 114 -6.33 24.22 -2.10
C ASP A 114 -6.75 23.53 -0.78
N LEU A 115 -5.87 23.52 0.24
CA LEU A 115 -6.14 22.86 1.52
C LEU A 115 -7.39 23.39 2.22
N ASN A 116 -7.72 24.66 2.03
CA ASN A 116 -8.86 25.32 2.67
C ASN A 116 -10.12 25.31 1.78
N ARG A 117 -10.07 24.71 0.57
CA ARG A 117 -11.23 24.60 -0.32
C ARG A 117 -12.12 23.44 0.10
N GLN A 118 -13.42 23.66 0.07
CA GLN A 118 -14.42 22.63 0.35
C GLN A 118 -14.58 21.68 -0.84
N VAL A 119 -14.63 20.37 -0.55
CA VAL A 119 -14.88 19.33 -1.53
C VAL A 119 -16.26 18.68 -1.28
N PRO A 120 -17.07 18.46 -2.32
CA PRO A 120 -18.27 17.62 -2.21
C PRO A 120 -17.93 16.16 -1.88
N PRO A 121 -18.86 15.37 -1.31
CA PRO A 121 -20.27 15.67 -1.06
C PRO A 121 -20.59 16.18 0.36
N ASP A 122 -19.65 16.11 1.29
CA ASP A 122 -19.88 16.37 2.72
C ASP A 122 -19.50 17.78 3.18
N GLY A 123 -18.91 18.59 2.28
CA GLY A 123 -18.54 19.98 2.54
C GLY A 123 -17.28 20.14 3.38
N ARG A 124 -16.53 19.05 3.62
CA ARG A 124 -15.22 19.11 4.27
C ARG A 124 -14.21 19.81 3.38
N THR A 125 -13.25 20.48 3.99
CA THR A 125 -12.06 20.97 3.31
C THR A 125 -11.11 19.82 2.96
N VAL A 126 -10.25 20.02 1.96
CA VAL A 126 -9.18 19.06 1.63
C VAL A 126 -8.33 18.74 2.87
N ARG A 127 -8.02 19.75 3.70
CA ARG A 127 -7.31 19.58 4.98
C ARG A 127 -8.04 18.63 5.92
N GLU A 128 -9.33 18.85 6.16
CA GLU A 128 -10.14 18.01 7.05
C GLU A 128 -10.24 16.56 6.55
N VAL A 129 -10.24 16.35 5.23
CA VAL A 129 -10.18 15.00 4.66
C VAL A 129 -8.84 14.33 4.96
N ALA A 130 -7.72 15.03 4.78
CA ALA A 130 -6.38 14.51 5.07
C ALA A 130 -6.18 14.23 6.58
N GLU A 131 -6.61 15.14 7.44
CA GLU A 131 -6.57 14.98 8.91
C GLU A 131 -7.42 13.79 9.37
N HIS A 132 -8.57 13.55 8.74
CA HIS A 132 -9.40 12.38 9.03
C HIS A 132 -8.72 11.06 8.65
N VAL A 133 -8.03 11.02 7.51
CA VAL A 133 -7.23 9.84 7.12
C VAL A 133 -6.10 9.60 8.12
N LEU A 134 -5.38 10.65 8.55
CA LEU A 134 -4.34 10.54 9.58
C LEU A 134 -4.89 9.98 10.89
N ALA A 135 -5.99 10.55 11.40
CA ALA A 135 -6.64 10.05 12.63
C ALA A 135 -7.10 8.58 12.52
N THR A 136 -7.50 8.15 11.31
CA THR A 136 -7.88 6.76 11.06
C THR A 136 -6.69 5.80 11.15
N LEU A 137 -5.53 6.24 10.67
CA LEU A 137 -4.28 5.47 10.67
C LEU A 137 -3.62 5.39 12.05
N GLU A 138 -3.67 6.46 12.84
CA GLU A 138 -2.96 6.55 14.13
C GLU A 138 -3.53 5.60 15.19
N ASP A 139 -4.85 5.40 15.24
CA ASP A 139 -5.43 4.60 16.32
C ASP A 139 -6.67 3.78 15.95
N TYR A 140 -7.51 4.25 15.02
CA TYR A 140 -8.80 3.62 14.81
C TYR A 140 -8.69 2.21 14.22
N ILE A 141 -8.00 2.04 13.09
CA ILE A 141 -8.06 0.77 12.34
C ILE A 141 -7.34 -0.38 13.06
N VAL A 142 -6.21 -0.11 13.70
CA VAL A 142 -5.43 -1.13 14.43
C VAL A 142 -6.19 -1.58 15.68
N GLN A 143 -6.79 -0.64 16.42
CA GLN A 143 -7.57 -0.97 17.60
C GLN A 143 -8.84 -1.75 17.24
N GLN A 144 -9.57 -1.36 16.19
CA GLN A 144 -10.77 -2.06 15.73
C GLN A 144 -10.46 -3.46 15.17
N ALA A 145 -9.37 -3.61 14.41
CA ALA A 145 -8.96 -4.91 13.91
C ALA A 145 -8.58 -5.88 15.05
N ARG A 146 -7.95 -5.38 16.12
CA ARG A 146 -7.55 -6.19 17.29
C ARG A 146 -8.70 -6.47 18.27
N SER A 147 -9.62 -5.53 18.45
CA SER A 147 -10.78 -5.74 19.32
C SER A 147 -11.70 -6.84 18.77
N GLY A 148 -11.78 -6.99 17.44
CA GLY A 148 -12.50 -8.06 16.77
C GLY A 148 -11.87 -9.45 16.89
N THR A 149 -10.57 -9.56 17.20
CA THR A 149 -9.87 -10.85 17.36
C THR A 149 -9.86 -11.36 18.81
N GLY A 150 -10.37 -10.59 19.77
CA GLY A 150 -10.42 -10.96 21.19
C GLY A 150 -9.09 -10.76 21.94
N GLU A 151 -8.06 -10.18 21.32
CA GLU A 151 -6.82 -9.79 22.01
C GLU A 151 -7.06 -8.49 22.79
N GLN A 152 -7.40 -8.62 24.08
CA GLN A 152 -7.38 -7.49 25.00
C GLN A 152 -5.92 -7.06 25.25
N LYS A 153 -5.63 -5.76 25.07
CA LYS A 153 -4.39 -5.14 25.56
C LYS A 153 -4.20 -5.52 27.03
N PRO A 154 -3.02 -6.00 27.47
CA PRO A 154 -2.73 -6.02 28.90
C PRO A 154 -2.79 -4.58 29.39
N SER A 155 -3.66 -4.32 30.38
CA SER A 155 -3.72 -3.03 31.06
C SER A 155 -2.36 -2.78 31.70
N CYS A 156 -1.71 -1.66 31.36
CA CYS A 156 -0.83 -0.99 32.30
C CYS A 156 -1.67 -0.32 33.39
#